data_AF-A0A7S0SUM5-F1
#
_entry.id   AF-A0A7S0SUM5-F1
#
_cell.length_a   1.000
_cell.length_b   1.000
_cell.length_c   1.000
_cell.angle_alpha   90.00
_cell.angle_beta   90.00
_cell.angle_gamma   90.00
#
_symmetry.space_group_name_H-M   'P 1'
#
loop_
_entity.id
_entity.type
_entity.pdbx_description
1 polymer ?
#
loop_
_entity_poly.entity_id
_entity_poly.type
_entity_poly.pdbx_seq_one_letter_code
_entity_poly.pdbx_strand_id
1 'polypeptide(L)'
;DEPAAGRGGRNGAAFFAVCRGKVSEGIDFADKAGRGVIVTGIPYAPKADAKVRIKRSYLDAEAASMRGNNPKGTSVGLSGEQWYSQTAMRAVNQALGRVIRHREDYGA
;
A
#
# COMPACT_ATOMS: atom_id res chain seq x y z
N ASP A 1 -23.49 22.16 -44.42
CA ASP A 1 -22.20 22.44 -43.78
C ASP A 1 -22.30 22.28 -42.27
N GLU A 2 -22.06 21.05 -41.78
CA GLU A 2 -21.77 20.80 -40.37
C GLU A 2 -20.28 21.06 -40.11
N PRO A 3 -19.88 21.69 -38.99
CA PRO A 3 -18.48 21.86 -38.68
C PRO A 3 -17.89 20.53 -38.21
N ALA A 4 -16.84 20.09 -38.91
CA ALA A 4 -16.04 18.93 -38.54
C ALA A 4 -15.43 19.15 -37.14
N ALA A 5 -15.87 18.35 -36.17
CA ALA A 5 -15.29 18.30 -34.84
C ALA A 5 -13.78 18.00 -34.93
N GLY A 6 -12.97 18.91 -34.38
CA GLY A 6 -11.53 18.87 -34.43
C GLY A 6 -10.95 17.56 -33.89
N ARG A 7 -9.86 17.11 -34.52
CA ARG A 7 -9.11 15.90 -34.17
C ARG A 7 -8.82 15.85 -32.67
N GLY A 8 -9.50 14.96 -31.96
CA GLY A 8 -9.38 14.76 -30.52
C GLY A 8 -7.97 14.32 -30.11
N GLY A 9 -7.23 15.20 -29.45
CA GLY A 9 -6.07 14.82 -28.66
C GLY A 9 -6.50 13.84 -27.56
N ARG A 10 -5.73 12.78 -27.34
CA ARG A 10 -6.00 11.82 -26.25
C ARG A 10 -5.78 12.55 -24.92
N ASN A 11 -6.86 12.90 -24.23
CA ASN A 11 -6.79 13.56 -22.93
C ASN A 11 -6.46 12.52 -21.84
N GLY A 12 -5.27 12.63 -21.25
CA GLY A 12 -4.84 11.87 -20.07
C GLY A 12 -4.44 12.82 -18.95
N ALA A 13 -4.52 12.35 -17.71
CA ALA A 13 -4.11 13.10 -16.53
C ALA A 13 -3.28 12.21 -15.60
N ALA A 14 -2.30 12.80 -14.93
CA ALA A 14 -1.57 12.15 -13.85
C ALA A 14 -2.10 12.68 -12.51
N PHE A 15 -2.29 11.77 -11.55
CA PHE A 15 -2.74 12.12 -10.22
C PHE A 15 -1.67 11.73 -9.20
N PHE A 16 -1.15 12.73 -8.48
CA PHE A 16 -0.15 12.53 -7.46
C PHE A 16 -0.81 12.47 -6.09
N ALA A 17 -0.53 11.40 -5.35
CA ALA A 17 -1.04 11.18 -4.01
C ALA A 17 0.05 10.61 -3.11
N VAL A 18 -0.07 10.87 -1.80
CA VAL A 18 0.82 10.31 -0.78
C VAL A 18 0.16 9.07 -0.18
N CYS A 19 0.90 7.97 -0.03
CA CYS A 19 0.44 6.77 0.67
C CYS A 19 0.11 7.09 2.14
N ARG A 20 -0.96 6.50 2.70
CA ARG A 20 -1.52 6.81 4.04
C ARG A 20 -2.12 8.22 4.18
N GLY A 21 -2.46 8.87 3.07
CA GLY A 21 -3.22 10.11 3.05
C GLY A 21 -4.70 9.84 2.76
N LYS A 22 -5.60 10.77 3.10
CA LYS A 22 -7.04 10.65 2.83
C LYS A 22 -7.37 10.29 1.37
N VAL A 23 -6.56 10.84 0.47
CA VAL A 23 -6.68 10.67 -0.98
C VAL A 23 -6.34 9.24 -1.43
N SER A 24 -5.42 8.55 -0.75
CA SER A 24 -5.05 7.16 -1.05
C SER A 24 -5.98 6.13 -0.39
N GLU A 25 -6.95 6.57 0.42
CA GLU A 25 -7.98 5.71 1.00
C GLU A 25 -9.32 5.78 0.23
N GLY A 26 -9.75 6.96 -0.23
CA GLY A 26 -11.14 7.17 -0.66
C GLY A 26 -11.42 7.44 -2.14
N ILE A 27 -10.42 7.73 -2.99
CA ILE A 27 -10.69 8.00 -4.42
C ILE A 27 -10.85 6.68 -5.19
N ASP A 28 -12.02 6.43 -5.78
CA ASP A 28 -12.21 5.33 -6.73
C ASP A 28 -12.19 5.89 -8.16
N PHE A 29 -11.33 5.35 -9.02
CA PHE A 29 -11.10 5.87 -10.37
C PHE A 29 -11.77 4.97 -11.42
N ALA A 30 -13.09 5.01 -11.59
CA ALA A 30 -13.82 4.10 -12.50
C ALA A 30 -13.26 3.98 -13.95
N ASP A 31 -13.37 2.77 -14.52
CA ASP A 31 -13.20 2.38 -15.94
C ASP A 31 -11.87 2.75 -16.66
N LYS A 32 -11.72 4.02 -17.04
CA LYS A 32 -10.62 4.55 -17.86
C LYS A 32 -9.66 5.43 -17.07
N ALA A 33 -10.05 5.85 -15.87
CA ALA A 33 -9.19 6.56 -14.95
C ALA A 33 -8.33 5.55 -14.15
N GLY A 34 -7.05 5.85 -13.93
CA GLY A 34 -6.19 5.04 -13.03
C GLY A 34 -5.80 3.65 -13.55
N ARG A 35 -5.50 3.52 -14.85
CA ARG A 35 -5.00 2.26 -15.45
C ARG A 35 -3.52 1.96 -15.20
N GLY A 36 -2.82 2.90 -14.58
CA GLY A 36 -1.43 2.73 -14.18
C GLY A 36 -1.23 3.32 -12.80
N VAL A 37 -0.60 2.57 -11.90
CA VAL A 37 -0.14 3.09 -10.60
C VAL A 37 1.35 2.91 -10.48
N ILE A 38 2.05 4.03 -10.33
CA ILE A 38 3.47 4.05 -10.07
C ILE A 38 3.65 4.35 -8.59
N VAL A 39 4.17 3.38 -7.84
CA VAL A 39 4.56 3.59 -6.44
C VAL A 39 6.04 3.94 -6.39
N THR A 40 6.36 5.17 -6.01
CA THR A 40 7.75 5.61 -5.86
C THR A 40 8.27 5.30 -4.45
N GLY A 41 8.89 4.13 -4.32
CA GLY A 41 9.47 3.64 -3.05
C GLY A 41 8.49 2.88 -2.17
N ILE A 42 8.92 2.54 -0.95
CA ILE A 42 8.10 1.80 0.02
C ILE A 42 7.68 2.75 1.14
N PRO A 43 6.37 2.86 1.47
CA PRO A 43 5.85 3.81 2.47
C PRO A 43 6.10 3.32 3.90
N TYR A 44 7.38 3.25 4.29
CA TYR A 44 7.79 2.95 5.65
C TYR A 44 7.43 4.09 6.60
N ALA A 45 6.98 3.73 7.81
CA ALA A 45 6.85 4.73 8.88
C ALA A 45 8.25 5.17 9.35
N PRO A 46 8.46 6.41 9.82
CA PRO A 46 9.78 6.84 10.29
C PRO A 46 10.31 5.94 11.42
N LYS A 47 11.49 5.32 11.24
CA LYS A 47 12.08 4.43 12.27
C LYS A 47 12.38 5.16 13.58
N ALA A 48 12.65 6.46 13.52
CA ALA A 48 12.96 7.30 14.68
C ALA A 48 11.72 7.65 15.53
N ASP A 49 10.51 7.46 14.99
CA ASP A 49 9.26 7.75 15.69
C ASP A 49 9.15 6.88 16.95
N ALA A 50 8.83 7.52 18.08
CA ALA A 50 8.75 6.86 19.38
C ALA A 50 7.70 5.73 19.39
N LYS A 51 6.54 5.92 18.74
CA LYS A 51 5.48 4.91 18.67
C LYS A 51 5.94 3.69 17.87
N VAL A 52 6.63 3.91 16.76
CA VAL A 52 7.21 2.82 15.94
C VAL A 52 8.24 2.04 16.75
N ARG A 53 9.13 2.74 17.46
CA ARG A 53 10.17 2.09 18.28
C ARG A 53 9.56 1.27 19.41
N ILE A 54 8.61 1.84 20.16
CA ILE A 54 7.93 1.15 21.27
C ILE A 54 7.14 -0.06 20.77
N LYS A 55 6.43 0.07 19.65
CA LYS A 55 5.64 -1.05 19.10
C LYS A 55 6.55 -2.19 18.64
N ARG A 56 7.68 -1.87 18.01
CA ARG A 56 8.67 -2.87 17.59
C ARG A 56 9.27 -3.59 18.80
N SER A 57 9.75 -2.86 19.81
CA SER A 57 10.32 -3.48 21.02
C SER A 57 9.30 -4.33 21.79
N TYR A 58 8.04 -3.90 21.83
CA TYR A 58 6.96 -4.68 22.46
C TYR A 58 6.73 -6.00 21.71
N LEU A 59 6.63 -5.96 20.38
CA LEU A 59 6.45 -7.16 19.55
C LEU A 59 7.65 -8.10 19.62
N ASP A 60 8.87 -7.55 19.70
CA ASP A 60 10.08 -8.36 19.87
C ASP A 60 10.11 -9.07 21.24
N ALA A 61 9.70 -8.39 22.32
CA ALA A 61 9.57 -8.98 23.65
C ALA A 61 8.49 -10.06 23.71
N GLU A 62 7.34 -9.84 23.07
CA GLU A 62 6.24 -10.80 22.98
C GLU A 62 6.65 -12.03 22.15
N ALA A 63 7.34 -11.83 21.02
CA ALA A 63 7.86 -12.91 20.20
C ALA A 63 8.94 -13.74 20.92
N ALA A 64 9.71 -13.12 21.82
CA ALA A 64 10.70 -13.80 22.65
C ALA A 64 10.03 -14.63 23.77
N SER A 65 9.02 -14.08 24.46
CA SER A 65 8.30 -14.80 25.51
C SER A 65 7.55 -16.03 24.98
N MET A 66 6.97 -15.94 23.77
CA MET A 66 6.27 -17.06 23.14
C MET A 66 7.21 -18.19 22.69
N ARG A 67 8.47 -17.89 22.31
CA ARG A 67 9.45 -18.94 21.93
C ARG A 67 9.89 -19.79 23.12
N GLY A 68 9.93 -19.22 24.33
CA GLY A 68 10.26 -19.97 25.54
C GLY A 68 9.22 -21.03 25.92
N ASN A 69 7.95 -20.83 25.52
CA ASN A 69 6.82 -21.69 25.91
C ASN A 69 6.45 -22.77 24.88
N ASN A 70 7.04 -22.78 23.68
CA ASN A 70 6.73 -23.78 22.65
C ASN A 70 8.01 -24.27 21.93
N PRO A 71 8.63 -25.37 22.39
CA PRO A 71 9.84 -25.93 21.78
C PRO A 71 9.60 -26.58 20.40
N LYS A 72 8.33 -26.75 20.00
CA LYS A 72 7.94 -27.26 18.67
C LYS A 72 7.71 -26.12 17.67
N GLY A 73 8.72 -25.30 17.43
CA GLY A 73 9.05 -24.66 16.15
C GLY A 73 8.07 -23.69 15.45
N THR A 74 6.82 -23.53 15.87
CA THR A 74 5.88 -22.57 15.27
C THR A 74 5.85 -21.29 16.11
N SER A 75 6.72 -20.33 15.78
CA SER A 75 6.65 -18.97 16.33
C SER A 75 5.34 -18.31 15.85
N VAL A 76 4.33 -18.26 16.73
CA VAL A 76 3.02 -17.65 16.44
C VAL A 76 3.07 -16.12 16.50
N GLY A 77 4.12 -15.55 17.10
CA GLY A 77 4.34 -14.10 17.24
C GLY A 77 5.07 -13.48 16.06
N LEU A 78 4.65 -12.28 15.68
CA LEU A 78 5.23 -11.46 14.61
C LEU A 78 6.34 -10.58 15.20
N SER A 79 7.56 -10.60 14.64
CA SER A 79 8.63 -9.72 15.13
C SER A 79 8.33 -8.25 14.82
N GLY A 80 8.97 -7.34 15.55
CA GLY A 80 8.86 -5.91 15.31
C GLY A 80 9.28 -5.54 13.88
N GLU A 81 10.29 -6.19 13.32
CA GLU A 81 10.73 -5.97 11.94
C GLU A 81 9.74 -6.51 10.91
N GLN A 82 9.18 -7.69 11.15
CA GLN A 82 8.14 -8.26 10.28
C GLN A 82 6.91 -7.36 10.28
N TRP A 83 6.50 -6.84 11.43
CA TRP A 83 5.35 -5.95 11.57
C TRP A 83 5.58 -4.64 10.83
N TYR A 84 6.79 -4.08 10.97
CA TYR A 84 7.20 -2.86 10.31
C TYR A 84 7.15 -3.00 8.77
N SER A 85 7.68 -4.11 8.25
CA SER A 85 7.62 -4.42 6.81
C SER A 85 6.19 -4.66 6.32
N GLN A 86 5.39 -5.43 7.05
CA GLN A 86 3.99 -5.67 6.69
C GLN A 86 3.16 -4.39 6.68
N THR A 87 3.41 -3.47 7.61
CA THR A 87 2.68 -2.20 7.69
C THR A 87 2.94 -1.32 6.47
N ALA A 88 4.16 -1.36 5.92
CA ALA A 88 4.50 -0.68 4.68
C ALA A 88 3.86 -1.37 3.46
N MET A 89 3.91 -2.71 3.39
CA MET A 89 3.32 -3.47 2.29
C MET A 89 1.81 -3.38 2.23
N ARG A 90 1.12 -3.27 3.37
CA ARG A 90 -0.32 -2.99 3.41
C ARG A 90 -0.68 -1.69 2.70
N ALA A 91 0.11 -0.63 2.87
CA ALA A 91 -0.13 0.65 2.20
C ALA A 91 0.15 0.57 0.69
N VAL A 92 1.17 -0.18 0.28
CA VAL A 92 1.41 -0.46 -1.16
C VAL A 92 0.26 -1.25 -1.76
N ASN A 93 -0.18 -2.31 -1.08
CA ASN A 93 -1.28 -3.14 -1.58
C ASN A 93 -2.61 -2.37 -1.64
N GLN A 94 -2.85 -1.42 -0.74
CA GLN A 94 -3.98 -0.50 -0.84
C GLN A 94 -3.90 0.41 -2.06
N ALA A 95 -2.69 0.85 -2.44
CA ALA A 95 -2.50 1.64 -3.65
C ALA A 95 -2.66 0.78 -4.92
N LEU A 96 -2.10 -0.43 -4.94
CA LEU A 96 -2.18 -1.36 -6.08
C LEU A 96 -3.59 -1.92 -6.30
N GLY A 97 -4.34 -2.18 -5.24
CA GLY A 97 -5.74 -2.65 -5.31
C GLY A 97 -6.69 -1.68 -6.02
N ARG A 98 -6.23 -0.46 -6.34
CA ARG A 98 -6.98 0.53 -7.13
C ARG A 98 -6.89 0.29 -8.64
N VAL A 99 -5.88 -0.45 -9.10
CA VAL A 99 -5.63 -0.74 -10.52
C VAL A 99 -6.26 -2.06 -10.94
N ILE A 100 -6.32 -3.05 -10.05
CA ILE A 100 -6.84 -4.38 -10.34
C ILE A 100 -8.26 -4.48 -9.75
N ARG A 101 -9.31 -4.22 -10.53
CA ARG A 101 -10.68 -4.11 -9.99
C ARG A 101 -11.62 -5.24 -10.42
N HIS A 102 -11.39 -5.89 -11.55
CA HIS A 102 -12.18 -7.03 -12.00
C HIS A 102 -11.38 -7.98 -12.90
N ARG A 103 -11.91 -9.19 -13.12
CA ARG A 103 -11.28 -10.26 -13.92
C ARG A 103 -10.95 -9.85 -15.36
N GLU A 104 -11.67 -8.86 -15.90
CA GLU A 104 -11.46 -8.31 -17.25
C GLU A 104 -10.77 -6.93 -17.24
N ASP A 105 -10.28 -6.49 -16.07
CA ASP A 105 -9.57 -5.22 -15.92
C ASP A 105 -8.08 -5.44 -16.22
N TYR A 106 -7.46 -4.46 -16.88
CA TYR A 106 -6.04 -4.47 -17.14
C TYR A 106 -5.43 -3.15 -16.65
N GLY A 107 -4.30 -3.27 -15.97
CA GLY A 107 -3.52 -2.12 -15.58
C GLY A 107 -2.11 -2.50 -15.22
N ALA A 108 -1.24 -1.49 -15.14
CA ALA A 108 0.21 -1.62 -14.95
C ALA A 108 0.70 -0.95 -13.67
#